data_AF-A0A7G9QT58-F1
#
_entry.id   AF-A0A7G9QT58-F1
#
_cell.length_a   1.000
_cell.length_b   1.000
_cell.length_c   1.000
_cell.angle_alpha   90.00
_cell.angle_beta   90.00
_cell.angle_gamma   90.00
#
_symmetry.space_group_name_H-M   'P 1'
#
loop_
_entity.id
_entity.type
_entity.pdbx_description
1 polymer ?
#
loop_
_entity_poly.entity_id
_entity_poly.type
_entity_poly.pdbx_seq_one_letter_code
_entity_poly.pdbx_strand_id
1 'polypeptide(L)'
;MEGRYKASLVGDGDYLMHCHRYIELNPLRAAMVADPREYRWSSHHALAFGDADPLVHPHSAYLALSDDPATCQHLYRDMVMAAVNPDDVDAIRLYLQRQHVYGSERFRQAIEEQLGRSVGPQKIGRPRKAKVEQRPFPEQTQLSLGKP
;
A
#
# COMPACT_ATOMS: atom_id res chain seq x y z
N MET A 1 -0.10 -19.29 22.76
CA MET A 1 -0.15 -19.59 21.32
C MET A 1 -0.04 -18.27 20.59
N GLU A 2 1.00 -18.12 19.79
CA GLU A 2 1.21 -16.96 18.94
C GLU A 2 0.07 -16.87 17.92
N GLY A 3 -0.45 -15.65 17.68
CA GLY A 3 -1.63 -15.43 16.83
C GLY A 3 -1.38 -15.78 15.35
N ARG A 4 -2.45 -15.84 14.55
CA ARG A 4 -2.32 -16.03 13.08
C ARG A 4 -1.51 -14.88 12.46
N TYR A 5 -0.68 -15.21 11.47
CA TYR A 5 0.04 -14.19 10.70
C TYR A 5 -0.93 -13.27 9.95
N LYS A 6 -0.52 -12.02 9.73
CA LYS A 6 -1.24 -11.04 8.90
C LYS A 6 -0.45 -10.79 7.63
N ALA A 7 -1.17 -10.58 6.54
CA ALA A 7 -0.60 -10.31 5.23
C ALA A 7 -1.35 -9.14 4.58
N SER A 8 -0.60 -8.28 3.90
CA SER A 8 -1.07 -7.10 3.18
C SER A 8 -0.28 -7.00 1.88
N LEU A 9 -0.96 -6.81 0.75
CA LEU A 9 -0.27 -6.49 -0.50
C LEU A 9 0.27 -5.07 -0.41
N VAL A 10 1.51 -4.89 -0.83
CA VAL A 10 2.19 -3.60 -0.81
C VAL A 10 2.42 -3.15 -2.26
N GLY A 11 2.10 -1.89 -2.54
CA GLY A 11 2.44 -1.26 -3.81
C GLY A 11 3.95 -1.08 -3.97
N ASP A 12 4.43 -0.98 -5.20
CA ASP A 12 5.85 -0.75 -5.47
C ASP A 12 6.26 0.72 -5.22
N GLY A 13 7.56 1.02 -5.34
CA GLY A 13 8.14 2.34 -5.16
C GLY A 13 8.06 2.80 -3.71
N ASP A 14 7.52 4.01 -3.50
CA ASP A 14 7.50 4.67 -2.19
C ASP A 14 6.81 3.83 -1.11
N TYR A 15 5.73 3.10 -1.44
CA TYR A 15 5.02 2.26 -0.46
C TYR A 15 5.91 1.14 0.06
N LEU A 16 6.68 0.51 -0.82
CA LEU A 16 7.66 -0.50 -0.43
C LEU A 16 8.79 0.13 0.38
N MET A 17 9.29 1.30 -0.03
CA MET A 17 10.35 2.01 0.71
C MET A 17 9.88 2.43 2.12
N HIS A 18 8.61 2.80 2.30
CA HIS A 18 8.02 3.02 3.62
C HIS A 18 8.01 1.75 4.47
N CYS A 19 7.73 0.58 3.87
CA CYS A 19 7.82 -0.69 4.56
C CYS A 19 9.27 -1.04 4.93
N HIS A 20 10.25 -0.78 4.07
CA HIS A 20 11.67 -0.90 4.40
C HIS A 20 12.01 -0.05 5.63
N ARG A 21 11.74 1.26 5.59
CA ARG A 21 11.95 2.15 6.74
C ARG A 21 11.25 1.67 8.00
N TYR A 22 10.01 1.19 7.89
CA TYR A 22 9.30 0.59 9.01
C TYR A 22 10.09 -0.60 9.57
N ILE A 23 10.53 -1.54 8.74
CA ILE A 23 11.26 -2.72 9.20
C ILE A 23 12.58 -2.32 9.87
N GLU A 24 13.39 -1.45 9.25
CA GLU A 24 14.70 -1.05 9.79
C GLU A 24 14.59 -0.30 11.11
N LEU A 25 13.52 0.47 11.31
CA LEU A 25 13.30 1.24 12.55
C LEU A 25 12.51 0.47 13.62
N ASN A 26 12.07 -0.77 13.38
CA ASN A 26 11.38 -1.58 14.39
C ASN A 26 12.20 -1.79 15.67
N PRO A 27 13.50 -2.15 15.60
CA PRO A 27 14.33 -2.34 16.79
C PRO A 27 14.46 -1.08 17.64
N LEU A 28 14.55 0.08 16.97
CA LEU A 28 14.60 1.39 17.61
C LEU A 28 13.28 1.68 18.35
N ARG A 29 12.14 1.46 17.69
CA ARG A 29 10.81 1.64 18.29
C ARG A 29 10.52 0.67 19.43
N ALA A 30 11.09 -0.53 19.37
CA ALA A 30 11.00 -1.51 20.44
C ALA A 30 12.00 -1.25 21.59
N ALA A 31 12.78 -0.16 21.52
CA ALA A 31 13.82 0.20 22.48
C ALA A 31 14.87 -0.93 22.69
N MET A 32 15.15 -1.69 21.63
CA MET A 32 16.14 -2.76 21.67
C MET A 32 17.56 -2.27 21.38
N VAL A 33 17.68 -1.17 20.64
CA VAL A 33 18.94 -0.55 20.20
C VAL A 33 18.78 0.97 20.19
N ALA A 34 19.90 1.70 20.18
CA ALA A 34 19.92 3.16 20.06
C ALA A 34 20.17 3.64 18.62
N ASP A 35 20.69 2.75 17.77
CA ASP A 35 20.90 2.97 16.33
C ASP A 35 20.44 1.73 15.54
N PRO A 36 19.71 1.88 14.40
CA PRO A 36 19.30 0.75 13.56
C PRO A 36 20.44 -0.17 13.13
N ARG A 37 21.66 0.35 12.96
CA ARG A 37 22.88 -0.41 12.62
C ARG A 37 23.33 -1.35 13.72
N GLU A 38 22.90 -1.16 14.97
CA GLU A 38 23.24 -2.08 16.07
C GLU A 38 22.40 -3.37 16.01
N TYR A 39 21.31 -3.37 15.23
CA TYR A 39 20.44 -4.53 15.12
C TYR A 39 20.88 -5.49 14.01
N ARG A 40 21.49 -6.61 14.44
CA ARG A 40 22.06 -7.62 13.54
C ARG A 40 21.07 -8.28 12.58
N TRP A 41 19.79 -8.39 12.95
CA TRP A 41 18.81 -9.19 12.20
C TRP A 41 17.97 -8.34 11.26
N SER A 42 18.63 -7.62 10.36
CA SER A 42 18.01 -6.72 9.40
C SER A 42 18.87 -6.59 8.13
N SER A 43 18.23 -6.21 7.02
CA SER A 43 18.91 -5.87 5.76
C SER A 43 19.66 -4.55 5.80
N HIS A 44 19.55 -3.77 6.88
CA HIS A 44 20.08 -2.42 6.99
C HIS A 44 21.59 -2.37 6.77
N HIS A 45 22.33 -3.36 7.26
CA HIS A 45 23.77 -3.50 7.01
C HIS A 45 24.10 -3.53 5.51
N ALA A 46 23.44 -4.40 4.77
CA ALA A 46 23.68 -4.56 3.34
C ALA A 46 23.18 -3.35 2.53
N LEU A 47 21.93 -2.92 2.76
CA LEU A 47 21.30 -1.85 1.97
C LEU A 47 21.82 -0.45 2.31
N ALA A 48 22.17 -0.22 3.57
CA ALA A 48 22.59 1.09 4.06
C ALA A 48 24.10 1.26 4.15
N PHE A 49 24.89 0.18 4.27
CA PHE A 49 26.35 0.26 4.41
C PHE A 49 27.13 -0.60 3.41
N GLY A 50 26.45 -1.39 2.58
CA GLY A 50 27.10 -2.21 1.55
C GLY A 50 27.77 -3.47 2.10
N ASP A 51 27.43 -3.89 3.33
CA ASP A 51 27.93 -5.13 3.90
C ASP A 51 27.46 -6.32 3.04
N ALA A 52 28.36 -7.25 2.74
CA ALA A 52 28.01 -8.42 1.95
C ALA A 52 27.09 -9.36 2.73
N ASP A 53 25.87 -9.57 2.23
CA ASP A 53 24.92 -10.54 2.78
C ASP A 53 24.30 -11.35 1.63
N PRO A 54 24.56 -12.66 1.53
CA PRO A 54 24.03 -13.51 0.45
C PRO A 54 22.52 -13.68 0.50
N LEU A 55 21.86 -13.33 1.61
CA LEU A 55 20.41 -13.39 1.74
C LEU A 55 19.72 -12.13 1.22
N VAL A 56 20.44 -11.02 1.13
CA VAL A 56 19.87 -9.73 0.72
C VAL A 56 19.98 -9.56 -0.79
N HIS A 57 18.81 -9.48 -1.44
CA HIS A 57 18.70 -9.15 -2.85
C HIS A 57 18.01 -7.79 -2.97
N PRO A 58 18.71 -6.73 -3.40
CA PRO A 58 18.13 -5.39 -3.51
C PRO A 58 16.92 -5.38 -4.44
N HIS A 59 15.81 -4.82 -3.95
CA HIS A 59 14.61 -4.65 -4.76
C HIS A 59 14.82 -3.58 -5.84
N SER A 60 14.07 -3.64 -6.94
CA SER A 60 14.12 -2.62 -8.02
C SER A 60 13.89 -1.21 -7.49
N ALA A 61 13.00 -1.05 -6.50
CA ALA A 61 12.73 0.24 -5.84
C ALA A 61 13.97 0.82 -5.13
N TYR A 62 14.82 -0.02 -4.52
CA TYR A 62 16.09 0.41 -3.95
C TYR A 62 17.08 0.79 -5.06
N LEU A 63 17.19 -0.07 -6.08
CA LEU A 63 18.10 0.16 -7.21
C LEU A 63 17.72 1.42 -8.02
N ALA A 64 16.44 1.80 -8.01
CA ALA A 64 15.95 3.02 -8.64
C ALA A 64 16.37 4.32 -7.92
N LEU A 65 16.94 4.24 -6.71
CA LEU A 65 17.43 5.43 -5.99
C LEU A 65 18.63 6.07 -6.72
N SER A 66 19.54 5.24 -7.25
CA SER A 66 20.72 5.70 -7.99
C SER A 66 21.42 4.53 -8.69
N ASP A 67 22.05 4.78 -9.83
CA ASP A 67 22.93 3.80 -10.48
C ASP A 67 24.28 3.62 -9.76
N ASP A 68 24.65 4.56 -8.88
CA ASP A 68 25.87 4.49 -8.07
C ASP A 68 25.60 3.84 -6.70
N PRO A 69 26.29 2.73 -6.34
CA PRO A 69 26.07 2.04 -5.07
C PRO A 69 26.26 2.91 -3.83
N ALA A 70 27.28 3.78 -3.82
CA ALA A 70 27.56 4.63 -2.66
C ALA A 70 26.46 5.69 -2.46
N THR A 71 25.95 6.24 -3.56
CA THR A 71 24.81 7.17 -3.58
C THR A 71 23.53 6.46 -3.16
N CYS A 72 23.27 5.24 -3.64
CA CYS A 72 22.16 4.39 -3.20
C CYS A 72 22.16 4.20 -1.68
N GLN A 73 23.30 3.80 -1.11
CA GLN A 73 23.45 3.60 0.34
C GLN A 73 23.22 4.89 1.12
N HIS A 74 23.71 6.03 0.63
CA HIS A 74 23.48 7.34 1.25
C HIS A 74 22.00 7.72 1.24
N LEU A 75 21.35 7.68 0.08
CA LEU A 75 19.93 7.96 -0.07
C LEU A 75 19.08 7.03 0.80
N TYR A 76 19.45 5.76 0.91
CA TYR A 76 18.76 4.81 1.77
C TYR A 76 18.93 5.15 3.26
N ARG A 77 20.14 5.49 3.73
CA ARG A 77 20.36 5.94 5.11
C ARG A 77 19.52 7.18 5.44
N ASP A 78 19.54 8.17 4.55
CA ASP A 78 18.79 9.41 4.72
C ASP A 78 17.29 9.13 4.77
N MET A 79 16.77 8.30 3.86
CA MET A 79 15.37 7.93 3.84
C MET A 79 14.95 7.14 5.09
N VAL A 80 15.78 6.22 5.59
CA VAL A 80 15.52 5.47 6.83
C VAL A 80 15.49 6.41 8.03
N MET A 81 16.44 7.35 8.14
CA MET A 81 16.59 8.24 9.30
C MET A 81 15.77 9.53 9.19
N ALA A 82 15.21 9.83 8.03
CA ALA A 82 14.34 10.99 7.83
C ALA A 82 13.17 10.95 8.81
N ALA A 83 12.74 12.15 9.25
CA ALA A 83 11.62 12.30 10.15
C ALA A 83 10.43 11.46 9.67
N VAL A 84 9.94 10.60 10.57
CA VAL A 84 8.81 9.72 10.29
C VAL A 84 7.55 10.51 10.57
N ASN A 85 6.70 10.71 9.56
CA ASN A 85 5.34 11.14 9.83
C ASN A 85 4.66 10.00 10.60
N PRO A 86 4.18 10.23 11.84
CA PRO A 86 3.46 9.20 12.61
C PRO A 86 2.31 8.56 11.80
N ASP A 87 1.68 9.34 10.93
CA ASP A 87 0.60 8.89 10.06
C ASP A 87 1.02 7.74 9.12
N ASP A 88 2.28 7.69 8.67
CA ASP A 88 2.78 6.65 7.77
C ASP A 88 2.87 5.28 8.48
N VAL A 89 3.35 5.31 9.73
CA VAL A 89 3.49 4.11 10.56
C VAL A 89 2.10 3.56 10.92
N ASP A 90 1.19 4.45 11.30
CA ASP A 90 -0.18 4.09 11.62
C ASP A 90 -0.92 3.57 10.39
N ALA A 91 -0.65 4.11 9.20
CA ALA A 91 -1.17 3.58 7.95
C ALA A 91 -0.69 2.14 7.71
N ILE A 92 0.62 1.85 7.77
CA ILE A 92 1.13 0.49 7.60
C ILE A 92 0.46 -0.48 8.56
N ARG A 93 0.35 -0.10 9.84
CA ARG A 93 -0.30 -0.93 10.88
C ARG A 93 -1.78 -1.14 10.62
N LEU A 94 -2.51 -0.08 10.25
CA LEU A 94 -3.94 -0.13 9.95
C LEU A 94 -4.23 -1.07 8.77
N TYR A 95 -3.47 -0.93 7.68
CA TYR A 95 -3.66 -1.74 6.48
C TYR A 95 -3.27 -3.20 6.71
N LEU A 96 -2.19 -3.46 7.45
CA LEU A 96 -1.81 -4.82 7.87
C LEU A 96 -2.85 -5.45 8.80
N GLN A 97 -3.36 -4.69 9.78
CA GLN A 97 -4.38 -5.16 10.72
C GLN A 97 -5.67 -5.58 10.00
N ARG A 98 -6.04 -4.85 8.95
CA ARG A 98 -7.24 -5.12 8.13
C ARG A 98 -6.98 -6.05 6.95
N GLN A 99 -5.72 -6.45 6.72
CA GLN A 99 -5.29 -7.22 5.55
C GLN A 99 -5.73 -6.55 4.23
N HIS A 100 -5.66 -5.23 4.19
CA HIS A 100 -5.98 -4.39 3.04
C HIS A 100 -4.72 -4.09 2.22
N VAL A 101 -4.88 -3.68 0.96
CA VAL A 101 -3.77 -3.25 0.10
C VAL A 101 -3.19 -1.93 0.58
N TYR A 102 -1.92 -1.93 0.98
CA TYR A 102 -1.15 -0.72 1.28
C TYR A 102 -0.50 -0.20 0.00
N GLY A 103 -1.11 0.80 -0.63
CA GLY A 103 -0.65 1.32 -1.91
C GLY A 103 -1.50 2.47 -2.42
N SER A 104 -1.19 2.94 -3.63
CA SER A 104 -1.93 4.02 -4.26
C SER A 104 -3.37 3.61 -4.55
N GLU A 105 -4.25 4.60 -4.68
CA GLU A 105 -5.65 4.36 -5.05
C GLU A 105 -5.77 3.65 -6.40
N ARG A 106 -4.92 3.98 -7.37
CA ARG A 106 -4.83 3.29 -8.66
C ARG A 106 -4.45 1.82 -8.47
N PHE A 107 -3.45 1.53 -7.64
CA PHE A 107 -3.02 0.17 -7.36
C PHE A 107 -4.13 -0.63 -6.67
N ARG A 108 -4.78 -0.04 -5.67
CA ARG A 108 -5.95 -0.62 -4.99
C ARG A 108 -7.05 -0.98 -5.97
N GLN A 109 -7.45 -0.05 -6.84
CA GLN A 109 -8.49 -0.28 -7.85
C GLN A 109 -8.12 -1.40 -8.81
N ALA A 110 -6.87 -1.45 -9.28
CA ALA A 110 -6.40 -2.53 -10.15
C ALA A 110 -6.49 -3.91 -9.47
N ILE A 111 -6.13 -4.01 -8.18
CA ILE A 111 -6.26 -5.25 -7.42
C ILE A 111 -7.74 -5.62 -7.17
N GLU A 112 -8.61 -4.63 -6.91
CA GLU A 112 -10.06 -4.87 -6.76
C GLU A 112 -10.68 -5.41 -8.05
N GLU A 113 -10.30 -4.85 -9.19
CA GLU A 113 -10.74 -5.29 -10.52
C GLU A 113 -10.28 -6.73 -10.80
N GLN A 114 -9.01 -7.04 -10.52
CA GLN A 114 -8.45 -8.38 -10.73
C GLN A 114 -9.09 -9.44 -9.83
N LEU A 115 -9.46 -9.10 -8.59
CA LEU A 115 -9.98 -10.04 -7.60
C LEU A 115 -11.52 -10.08 -7.53
N GLY A 116 -12.22 -9.12 -8.16
CA GLY A 116 -13.68 -9.00 -8.12
C GLY A 116 -14.25 -8.72 -6.71
N ARG A 117 -13.43 -8.18 -5.79
CA ARG A 117 -13.83 -7.87 -4.41
C ARG A 117 -13.09 -6.65 -3.89
N SER A 118 -13.65 -6.01 -2.84
CA SER A 118 -12.93 -4.92 -2.20
C SER A 118 -11.71 -5.42 -1.42
N VAL A 119 -10.61 -4.67 -1.52
CA VAL A 119 -9.35 -4.95 -0.83
C VAL A 119 -8.78 -3.74 -0.09
N GLY A 120 -9.63 -2.76 0.24
CA GLY A 120 -9.22 -1.58 0.99
C GLY A 120 -10.39 -0.89 1.69
N PRO A 121 -10.12 0.16 2.48
CA PRO A 121 -11.20 0.91 3.11
C PRO A 121 -12.10 1.52 2.04
N GLN A 122 -13.37 1.14 2.04
CA GLN A 122 -14.39 1.72 1.16
C GLN A 122 -14.58 3.20 1.51
N LYS A 123 -14.79 4.06 0.50
CA LYS A 123 -15.29 5.41 0.77
C LYS A 123 -16.60 5.29 1.52
N ILE A 124 -16.64 5.79 2.76
CA ILE A 124 -17.87 5.86 3.54
C ILE A 124 -18.83 6.79 2.81
N GLY A 125 -19.91 6.25 2.23
CA GLY A 125 -20.89 7.01 1.49
C GLY A 125 -21.88 6.13 0.72
N ARG A 126 -23.10 6.65 0.53
CA ARG A 126 -24.15 5.96 -0.24
C ARG A 126 -23.66 5.69 -1.67
N PRO A 127 -23.90 4.49 -2.24
CA PRO A 127 -23.67 4.24 -3.65
C PRO A 127 -24.32 5.34 -4.49
N ARG A 128 -23.56 5.91 -5.43
CA ARG A 128 -24.09 6.93 -6.34
C ARG A 128 -25.27 6.30 -7.10
N LYS A 129 -26.48 6.86 -6.96
CA LYS A 129 -27.66 6.36 -7.67
C LYS A 129 -27.33 6.30 -9.16
N ALA A 130 -27.46 5.12 -9.76
CA ALA A 130 -27.42 4.96 -11.21
C ALA A 130 -28.49 5.86 -11.82
N LYS A 131 -28.15 6.59 -12.89
CA LYS A 131 -29.11 7.39 -13.64
C LYS A 131 -30.06 6.40 -14.31
N VAL A 132 -31.25 6.20 -13.74
CA VAL A 132 -32.31 5.45 -14.40
C VAL A 132 -32.64 6.24 -15.67
N GLU A 133 -32.25 5.71 -16.82
CA GLU A 133 -32.76 6.20 -18.09
C GLU A 133 -34.28 6.02 -18.06
N GLN A 134 -34.99 7.14 -17.98
CA GLN A 134 -36.43 7.14 -18.13
C GLN A 134 -36.73 6.72 -19.57
N ARG A 135 -37.11 5.46 -19.75
CA ARG A 135 -37.73 5.04 -21.01
C ARG A 135 -39.08 5.75 -21.11
N PRO A 136 -39.41 6.42 -22.22
CA PRO A 136 -40.72 7.02 -22.41
C PRO A 136 -41.80 5.95 -22.27
N PHE A 137 -42.90 6.28 -21.58
CA PHE A 137 -44.09 5.46 -21.58
C PHE A 137 -44.64 5.39 -23.01
N PRO A 138 -45.01 4.20 -23.53
CA PRO A 138 -45.66 4.12 -24.83
C PRO A 138 -47.00 4.85 -24.78
N GLU A 139 -47.25 5.73 -25.75
CA GLU A 139 -48.54 6.42 -25.92
C GLU A 139 -49.67 5.40 -25.99
N GLN A 140 -50.69 5.62 -25.17
CA GLN A 140 -51.93 4.85 -25.21
C GLN A 140 -52.58 5.05 -26.58
N THR A 141 -52.67 3.99 -27.36
CA THR A 141 -53.45 3.97 -28.60
C THR A 141 -54.91 4.26 -28.24
N GLN A 142 -55.43 5.39 -28.70
CA GLN A 142 -56.85 5.71 -28.61
C GLN A 142 -57.64 4.64 -29.37
N LEU A 143 -58.41 3.82 -28.64
CA LEU A 143 -59.42 2.97 -29.23
C LEU A 143 -60.60 3.86 -29.65
N SER A 144 -60.81 4.01 -30.95
CA SER A 144 -61.95 4.74 -31.50
C SER A 144 -63.25 4.00 -31.18
N LEU A 145 -64.07 4.59 -30.32
CA LEU A 145 -65.46 4.19 -30.12
C LEU A 145 -66.28 4.62 -31.34
N GLY A 146 -66.63 3.67 -32.20
CA GLY A 146 -67.69 3.84 -33.18
C GLY A 146 -69.04 4.04 -32.49
N LYS A 147 -69.82 5.01 -32.97
CA LYS A 147 -71.24 5.21 -32.67
C LYS A 147 -72.03 5.17 -33.99
N PRO A 148 -73.37 5.06 -33.95
CA PRO A 148 -74.23 4.66 -32.82
C PRO A 148 -74.79 3.24 -32.95
#